data_AF-A0A6N7P7D4-F1
#
_entry.id   AF-A0A6N7P7D4-F1
#
_cell.length_a   1.000
_cell.length_b   1.000
_cell.length_c   1.000
_cell.angle_alpha   90.00
_cell.angle_beta   90.00
_cell.angle_gamma   90.00
#
_symmetry.space_group_name_H-M   'P 1'
#
loop_
_entity.id
_entity.type
_entity.pdbx_description
1 polymer ?
#
loop_
_entity_poly.entity_id
_entity_poly.type
_entity_poly.pdbx_seq_one_letter_code
_entity_poly.pdbx_strand_id
1 'polypeptide(L)'
;METINKLAEDYAASLIKVQERRKHWQLQSKPFLHKHLKEITEKTKLNWKAGSNETMQNLESVFIVFDHEPSGIVEQSQFSVAQKIKIGGFLSFSQTRNGQVIAWISFPFIDGMTEEKAKNEILETIEPEELTEESVNRFMHKFLGEMIQWENDARDEIGFVRHK
;
A
#
# COMPACT_ATOMS: atom_id res chain seq x y z
N MET A 1 27.94 4.24 -35.53
CA MET A 1 26.73 5.07 -35.69
C MET A 1 25.45 4.24 -35.56
N GLU A 2 25.37 3.04 -36.16
CA GLU A 2 24.21 2.14 -36.03
C GLU A 2 23.78 1.84 -34.59
N THR A 3 24.73 1.65 -33.67
CA THR A 3 24.43 1.37 -32.25
C THR A 3 23.74 2.55 -31.54
N ILE A 4 24.09 3.80 -31.88
CA ILE A 4 23.48 4.98 -31.26
C ILE A 4 22.06 5.19 -31.78
N ASN A 5 21.84 5.00 -33.09
CA ASN A 5 20.50 5.11 -33.68
C ASN A 5 19.56 4.08 -33.08
N LYS A 6 20.00 2.83 -32.94
CA LYS A 6 19.19 1.78 -32.32
C LYS A 6 18.84 2.10 -30.86
N LEU A 7 19.81 2.56 -30.06
CA LEU A 7 19.57 2.98 -28.68
C LEU A 7 18.61 4.17 -28.58
N ALA A 8 18.69 5.12 -29.52
CA ALA A 8 17.77 6.25 -29.58
C ALA A 8 16.34 5.81 -29.91
N GLU A 9 16.16 4.86 -30.83
CA GLU A 9 14.86 4.27 -31.15
C GLU A 9 14.25 3.52 -29.95
N ASP A 10 15.05 2.70 -29.28
CA ASP A 10 14.60 1.93 -28.11
C ASP A 10 14.22 2.86 -26.94
N TYR A 11 14.96 3.95 -26.77
CA TYR A 11 14.62 4.99 -25.79
C TYR A 11 13.32 5.72 -26.17
N ALA A 12 13.14 6.09 -27.44
CA ALA A 12 11.90 6.72 -27.92
C ALA A 12 10.68 5.81 -27.69
N ALA A 13 10.82 4.50 -27.97
CA ALA A 13 9.78 3.51 -27.68
C ALA A 13 9.46 3.43 -26.18
N SER A 14 10.48 3.50 -25.32
CA SER A 14 10.29 3.52 -23.87
C SER A 14 9.50 4.76 -23.40
N LEU A 15 9.76 5.93 -23.99
CA LEU A 15 9.02 7.16 -23.68
C LEU A 15 7.55 7.05 -24.07
N ILE A 16 7.26 6.46 -25.23
CA ILE A 16 5.88 6.20 -25.68
C ILE A 16 5.19 5.26 -24.68
N LYS A 17 5.84 4.17 -24.29
CA LYS A 17 5.27 3.21 -23.33
C LYS A 17 4.94 3.86 -21.98
N VAL A 18 5.79 4.76 -21.48
CA VAL A 18 5.50 5.53 -20.25
C VAL A 18 4.23 6.37 -20.40
N GLN A 19 4.04 7.02 -21.55
CA GLN A 19 2.83 7.81 -21.81
C GLN A 19 1.57 6.93 -21.90
N GLU A 20 1.68 5.78 -22.56
CA GLU A 20 0.58 4.81 -22.69
C GLU A 20 0.15 4.27 -21.33
N ARG A 21 1.10 3.87 -20.48
CA ARG A 21 0.83 3.42 -19.11
C ARG A 21 0.10 4.48 -18.28
N ARG A 22 0.57 5.72 -18.33
CA ARG A 22 -0.07 6.85 -17.62
C ARG A 22 -1.50 7.09 -18.13
N LYS A 23 -1.71 7.01 -19.44
CA LYS A 23 -3.03 7.12 -20.05
C LYS A 23 -3.94 5.97 -19.60
N HIS A 24 -3.44 4.73 -19.60
CA HIS A 24 -4.18 3.56 -19.17
C HIS A 24 -4.58 3.66 -17.69
N TRP A 25 -3.66 4.08 -16.84
CA TRP A 25 -3.92 4.34 -15.42
C TRP A 25 -5.08 5.31 -15.22
N GLN A 26 -5.05 6.47 -15.89
CA GLN A 26 -6.07 7.51 -15.74
C GLN A 26 -7.44 7.06 -16.26
N LEU A 27 -7.47 6.41 -17.43
CA LEU A 27 -8.72 6.10 -18.12
C LEU A 27 -9.35 4.79 -17.65
N GLN A 28 -8.57 3.85 -17.11
CA GLN A 28 -9.03 2.50 -16.84
C GLN A 28 -8.64 2.02 -15.44
N SER A 29 -7.35 1.90 -15.15
CA SER A 29 -6.89 1.17 -13.96
C SER A 29 -7.28 1.85 -12.64
N LYS A 30 -7.12 3.18 -12.54
CA LYS A 30 -7.49 3.95 -11.34
C LYS A 30 -9.02 3.90 -11.10
N PRO A 31 -9.89 4.20 -12.08
CA PRO A 31 -11.34 4.03 -11.92
C PRO A 31 -11.76 2.61 -11.54
N PHE A 32 -11.14 1.59 -12.17
CA PHE A 32 -11.39 0.19 -11.85
C PHE A 32 -11.05 -0.13 -10.38
N LEU A 33 -9.84 0.24 -9.93
CA LEU A 33 -9.41 0.02 -8.55
C LEU A 33 -10.33 0.69 -7.54
N HIS A 34 -10.72 1.94 -7.79
CA HIS A 34 -11.67 2.64 -6.92
C HIS A 34 -12.99 1.90 -6.77
N LYS A 35 -13.57 1.46 -7.89
CA LYS A 35 -14.82 0.72 -7.89
C LYS A 35 -14.66 -0.61 -7.15
N HIS A 36 -13.66 -1.41 -7.54
CA HIS A 36 -13.48 -2.76 -7.01
C HIS A 36 -13.14 -2.78 -5.52
N LEU A 37 -12.23 -1.93 -5.07
CA LEU A 37 -11.89 -1.84 -3.64
C LEU A 37 -13.07 -1.32 -2.81
N LYS A 38 -13.85 -0.37 -3.34
CA LYS A 38 -15.08 0.08 -2.67
C LYS A 38 -16.08 -1.07 -2.51
N GLU A 39 -16.34 -1.84 -3.57
CA GLU A 39 -17.23 -3.01 -3.50
C GLU A 39 -16.75 -4.04 -2.47
N ILE A 40 -15.44 -4.27 -2.36
CA ILE A 40 -14.86 -5.14 -1.34
C ILE A 40 -15.15 -4.59 0.06
N THR A 41 -14.91 -3.29 0.30
CA THR A 41 -15.16 -2.69 1.62
C THR A 41 -16.61 -2.78 2.06
N GLU A 42 -17.55 -2.62 1.12
CA GLU A 42 -19.00 -2.71 1.39
C GLU A 42 -19.45 -4.15 1.70
N LYS A 43 -18.77 -5.16 1.16
CA LYS A 43 -19.11 -6.59 1.34
C LYS A 43 -18.57 -7.19 2.63
N THR A 44 -17.39 -6.79 3.10
CA THR A 44 -16.66 -7.50 4.19
C THR A 44 -16.89 -6.94 5.59
N LYS A 45 -17.52 -5.77 5.75
CA LYS A 45 -17.85 -5.13 7.05
C LYS A 45 -16.68 -5.06 8.06
N LEU A 46 -15.44 -4.97 7.58
CA LEU A 46 -14.29 -4.64 8.42
C LEU A 46 -14.20 -3.12 8.61
N ASN A 47 -13.54 -2.67 9.68
CA ASN A 47 -13.27 -1.26 9.94
C ASN A 47 -12.12 -0.77 9.07
N TRP A 48 -12.40 -0.58 7.78
CA TRP A 48 -11.44 -0.16 6.78
C TRP A 48 -12.12 0.69 5.71
N LYS A 49 -11.31 1.39 4.90
CA LYS A 49 -11.82 2.22 3.81
C LYS A 49 -10.93 2.14 2.59
N ALA A 50 -11.56 2.28 1.43
CA ALA A 50 -10.86 2.52 0.16
C ALA A 50 -10.64 4.03 -0.03
N GLY A 51 -9.49 4.41 -0.56
CA GLY A 51 -9.14 5.80 -0.81
C GLY A 51 -8.11 5.96 -1.94
N SER A 52 -7.79 7.21 -2.27
CA SER A 52 -6.69 7.55 -3.17
C SER A 52 -5.84 8.69 -2.63
N ASN A 53 -4.58 8.70 -3.05
CA ASN A 53 -3.72 9.87 -2.96
C ASN A 53 -3.49 10.40 -4.36
N GLU A 54 -3.93 11.64 -4.60
CA GLU A 54 -3.81 12.33 -5.88
C GLU A 54 -3.03 13.64 -5.77
N THR A 55 -2.25 13.81 -4.70
CA THR A 55 -1.47 15.04 -4.46
C THR A 55 -0.45 15.30 -5.57
N MET A 56 0.05 14.25 -6.22
CA MET A 56 0.99 14.35 -7.34
C MET A 56 0.45 13.63 -8.57
N GLN A 57 0.19 14.37 -9.64
CA GLN A 57 -0.22 13.80 -10.92
C GLN A 57 0.85 12.84 -11.45
N ASN A 58 0.44 11.65 -11.91
CA ASN A 58 1.32 10.56 -12.35
C ASN A 58 2.20 9.94 -11.24
N LEU A 59 1.85 10.16 -9.98
CA LEU A 59 2.35 9.42 -8.81
C LEU A 59 1.17 9.12 -7.86
N GLU A 60 -0.01 8.95 -8.44
CA GLU A 60 -1.23 8.69 -7.69
C GLU A 60 -1.20 7.26 -7.15
N SER A 61 -1.98 7.03 -6.10
CA SER A 61 -2.24 5.68 -5.59
C SER A 61 -3.70 5.48 -5.24
N VAL A 62 -4.15 4.24 -5.34
CA VAL A 62 -5.43 3.78 -4.78
C VAL A 62 -5.12 2.71 -3.74
N PHE A 63 -5.77 2.76 -2.59
CA PHE A 63 -5.45 1.88 -1.47
C PHE A 63 -6.69 1.50 -0.67
N ILE A 64 -6.55 0.44 0.12
CA ILE A 64 -7.46 0.08 1.21
C ILE A 64 -6.68 0.08 2.52
N VAL A 65 -7.22 0.71 3.56
CA VAL A 65 -6.54 0.92 4.85
C VAL A 65 -7.49 0.69 6.01
N PHE A 66 -7.01 0.05 7.08
CA PHE A 66 -7.78 -0.04 8.33
C PHE A 66 -7.91 1.33 8.99
N ASP A 67 -9.05 1.56 9.64
CA ASP A 67 -9.20 2.72 10.51
C ASP A 67 -8.34 2.57 11.76
N HIS A 68 -8.02 3.70 12.37
CA HIS A 68 -7.27 3.70 13.62
C HIS A 68 -8.13 3.06 14.71
N GLU A 69 -7.53 2.18 15.49
CA GLU A 69 -8.25 1.50 16.57
C GLU A 69 -7.42 1.39 17.85
N PRO A 70 -8.08 1.32 19.01
CA PRO A 70 -7.41 0.98 20.26
C PRO A 70 -6.57 -0.30 20.14
N SER A 71 -5.29 -0.23 20.51
CA SER A 71 -4.44 -1.43 20.55
C SER A 71 -4.73 -2.34 21.75
N GLY A 72 -5.46 -1.83 22.75
CA GLY A 72 -5.61 -2.47 24.07
C GLY A 72 -4.43 -2.22 25.02
N ILE A 73 -3.34 -1.62 24.55
CA ILE A 73 -2.18 -1.27 25.38
C ILE A 73 -2.41 0.09 26.03
N VAL A 74 -2.13 0.16 27.33
CA VAL A 74 -2.24 1.37 28.13
C VAL A 74 -0.90 1.65 28.79
N GLU A 75 -0.33 2.82 28.49
CA GLU A 75 0.82 3.35 29.19
C GLU A 75 0.34 4.07 30.44
N GLN A 76 0.77 3.58 31.61
CA GLN A 76 0.47 4.20 32.90
C GLN A 76 1.75 4.78 33.49
N SER A 77 1.70 6.06 33.83
CA SER A 77 2.73 6.75 34.61
C SER A 77 2.12 7.28 35.91
N GLN A 78 2.95 7.85 36.80
CA GLN A 78 2.46 8.50 38.02
C GLN A 78 1.53 9.70 37.73
N PHE A 79 1.58 10.28 36.52
CA PHE A 79 0.90 11.54 36.18
C PHE A 79 -0.08 11.41 35.01
N SER A 80 -0.07 10.29 34.27
CA SER A 80 -0.86 10.13 33.06
C SER A 80 -1.24 8.68 32.79
N VAL A 81 -2.36 8.52 32.09
CA VAL A 81 -2.80 7.26 31.49
C VAL A 81 -3.01 7.54 30.00
N ALA A 82 -2.27 6.86 29.13
CA ALA A 82 -2.33 7.04 27.69
C ALA A 82 -2.68 5.71 27.01
N GLN A 83 -3.78 5.70 26.25
CA GLN A 83 -4.16 4.56 25.44
C GLN A 83 -3.40 4.60 24.12
N LYS A 84 -2.70 3.51 23.79
CA LYS A 84 -1.94 3.39 22.56
C LYS A 84 -2.87 3.00 21.42
N ILE A 85 -2.67 3.61 20.25
CA ILE A 85 -3.50 3.42 19.06
C ILE A 85 -2.75 2.60 18.04
N LYS A 86 -3.42 1.61 17.45
CA LYS A 86 -2.92 0.88 16.29
C LYS A 86 -3.26 1.68 15.04
N ILE A 87 -2.26 1.95 14.22
CA ILE A 87 -2.35 2.77 13.00
C ILE A 87 -1.80 1.97 11.82
N GLY A 88 -2.40 2.16 10.65
CA GLY A 88 -1.91 1.60 9.40
C GLY A 88 -2.52 0.24 9.08
N GLY A 89 -1.75 -0.61 8.41
CA GLY A 89 -2.30 -1.80 7.76
C GLY A 89 -3.04 -1.39 6.49
N PHE A 90 -2.32 -1.31 5.38
CA PHE A 90 -2.93 -1.01 4.09
C PHE A 90 -2.28 -1.77 2.95
N LEU A 91 -3.08 -2.01 1.91
CA LEU A 91 -2.63 -2.44 0.59
C LEU A 91 -2.78 -1.25 -0.36
N SER A 92 -1.71 -0.90 -1.07
CA SER A 92 -1.66 0.21 -2.00
C SER A 92 -1.24 -0.22 -3.40
N PHE A 93 -1.90 0.35 -4.39
CA PHE A 93 -1.57 0.29 -5.81
C PHE A 93 -1.10 1.68 -6.23
N SER A 94 0.21 1.85 -6.40
CA SER A 94 0.82 3.16 -6.64
C SER A 94 1.46 3.23 -8.02
N GLN A 95 1.26 4.35 -8.73
CA GLN A 95 1.99 4.58 -9.97
C GLN A 95 3.45 4.90 -9.69
N THR A 96 4.35 4.22 -10.39
CA THR A 96 5.79 4.46 -10.34
C THR A 96 6.21 5.51 -11.39
N ARG A 97 7.47 5.97 -11.32
CA ARG A 97 8.00 7.01 -12.22
C ARG A 97 7.80 6.69 -13.71
N ASN A 98 7.88 5.43 -14.11
CA ASN A 98 7.75 4.97 -15.49
C ASN A 98 6.31 4.56 -15.88
N GLY A 99 5.33 4.84 -15.03
CA GLY A 99 3.92 4.56 -15.28
C GLY A 99 3.47 3.14 -14.90
N GLN A 100 4.36 2.23 -14.52
CA GLN A 100 3.97 0.92 -13.98
C GLN A 100 3.28 1.08 -12.63
N VAL A 101 2.53 0.06 -12.21
CA VAL A 101 1.88 0.05 -10.90
C VAL A 101 2.60 -0.91 -9.97
N ILE A 102 2.99 -0.40 -8.80
CA ILE A 102 3.52 -1.22 -7.71
C ILE A 102 2.41 -1.52 -6.71
N ALA A 103 2.19 -2.80 -6.42
CA ALA A 103 1.33 -3.28 -5.36
C ALA A 103 2.19 -3.58 -4.12
N TRP A 104 1.83 -3.00 -2.97
CA TRP A 104 2.61 -3.13 -1.75
C TRP A 104 1.76 -2.98 -0.49
N ILE A 105 2.23 -3.57 0.60
CA ILE A 105 1.61 -3.56 1.92
C ILE A 105 2.44 -2.68 2.85
N SER A 106 1.77 -1.85 3.63
CA SER A 106 2.33 -1.29 4.87
C SER A 106 1.68 -1.99 6.05
N PHE A 107 2.49 -2.60 6.90
CA PHE A 107 2.00 -3.25 8.10
C PHE A 107 1.50 -2.22 9.12
N PRO A 108 0.57 -2.61 10.00
CA PRO A 108 0.16 -1.75 11.11
C PRO A 108 1.30 -1.62 12.13
N PHE A 109 1.24 -0.56 12.92
CA PHE A 109 2.15 -0.32 14.05
C PHE A 109 1.38 0.31 15.21
N ILE A 110 1.97 0.26 16.41
CA ILE A 110 1.38 0.88 17.61
C ILE A 110 2.05 2.22 17.85
N ASP A 111 1.25 3.28 17.81
CA ASP A 111 1.73 4.64 17.94
C ASP A 111 2.44 4.88 19.27
N GLY A 112 3.64 5.46 19.21
CA GLY A 112 4.47 5.74 20.38
C GLY A 112 5.02 4.51 21.11
N MET A 113 5.11 3.34 20.45
CA MET A 113 5.80 2.15 21.00
C MET A 113 6.99 1.68 20.15
N THR A 114 7.03 2.04 18.87
CA THR A 114 8.14 1.71 17.97
C THR A 114 8.73 2.98 17.39
N GLU A 115 10.06 3.14 17.45
CA GLU A 115 10.76 4.21 16.71
C GLU A 115 10.86 3.89 15.21
N GLU A 116 10.69 2.63 14.84
CA GLU A 116 10.72 2.18 13.45
C GLU A 116 9.43 2.53 12.73
N LYS A 117 9.58 2.99 11.48
CA LYS A 117 8.46 3.18 10.56
C LYS A 117 7.80 1.84 10.28
N ALA A 118 6.51 1.87 9.98
CA ALA A 118 5.78 0.70 9.49
C ALA A 118 6.60 -0.07 8.45
N LYS A 119 6.76 -1.37 8.67
CA LYS A 119 7.39 -2.27 7.70
C LYS A 119 6.58 -2.23 6.42
N ASN A 120 7.27 -2.16 5.28
CA ASN A 120 6.66 -2.23 3.97
C ASN A 120 7.10 -3.50 3.25
N GLU A 121 6.17 -4.15 2.55
CA GLU A 121 6.43 -5.29 1.69
C GLU A 121 5.93 -4.99 0.28
N ILE A 122 6.83 -5.04 -0.69
CA ILE A 122 6.47 -4.97 -2.10
C ILE A 122 5.98 -6.35 -2.52
N LEU A 123 4.76 -6.42 -3.05
CA LEU A 123 4.19 -7.65 -3.57
C LEU A 123 4.65 -7.89 -5.00
N GLU A 124 4.40 -6.91 -5.86
CA GLU A 124 4.65 -7.04 -7.30
C GLU A 124 4.67 -5.66 -7.99
N THR A 125 5.34 -5.56 -9.13
CA THR A 125 5.21 -4.42 -10.05
C THR A 125 4.67 -4.94 -11.37
N ILE A 126 3.52 -4.42 -11.78
CA ILE A 126 2.76 -4.86 -12.95
C ILE A 126 2.48 -3.69 -13.91
N GLU A 127 2.10 -4.02 -15.14
CA GLU A 127 1.58 -3.03 -16.09
C GLU A 127 0.15 -2.61 -15.69
N PRO A 128 -0.27 -1.36 -15.97
CA PRO A 128 -1.62 -0.90 -15.61
C PRO A 128 -2.76 -1.74 -16.20
N GLU A 129 -2.56 -2.32 -17.39
CA GLU A 129 -3.50 -3.23 -18.06
C GLU A 129 -3.64 -4.61 -17.40
N GLU A 130 -2.68 -4.99 -16.54
CA GLU A 130 -2.70 -6.24 -15.79
C GLU A 130 -3.49 -6.13 -14.47
N LEU A 131 -4.01 -4.93 -14.16
CA LEU A 131 -4.94 -4.71 -13.05
C LEU A 131 -6.34 -5.20 -13.43
N THR A 132 -6.60 -6.45 -13.11
CA THR A 132 -7.88 -7.14 -13.30
C THR A 132 -8.46 -7.52 -11.93
N GLU A 133 -9.71 -7.97 -11.90
CA GLU A 133 -10.32 -8.46 -10.66
C GLU A 133 -9.50 -9.63 -10.06
N GLU A 134 -8.98 -10.52 -10.90
CA GLU A 134 -8.17 -11.65 -10.48
C GLU A 134 -6.87 -11.20 -9.80
N SER A 135 -6.13 -10.27 -10.41
CA SER A 135 -4.86 -9.81 -9.84
C SER A 135 -5.09 -9.02 -8.55
N VAL A 136 -6.10 -8.13 -8.52
CA VAL A 136 -6.44 -7.40 -7.29
C VAL A 136 -6.90 -8.33 -6.17
N ASN A 137 -7.72 -9.34 -6.47
CA ASN A 137 -8.15 -10.33 -5.48
C ASN A 137 -6.96 -11.16 -4.95
N ARG A 138 -5.98 -11.50 -5.80
CA ARG A 138 -4.74 -12.16 -5.37
C ARG A 138 -3.97 -11.29 -4.36
N PHE A 139 -3.81 -10.00 -4.64
CA PHE A 139 -3.14 -9.09 -3.72
C PHE A 139 -3.93 -8.89 -2.41
N MET A 140 -5.26 -8.82 -2.50
CA MET A 140 -6.14 -8.77 -1.33
C MET A 140 -6.02 -10.02 -0.45
N HIS A 141 -5.97 -11.21 -1.04
CA HIS A 141 -5.76 -12.45 -0.30
C HIS A 141 -4.41 -12.46 0.42
N LYS A 142 -3.33 -12.04 -0.27
CA LYS A 142 -2.01 -11.91 0.34
C LYS A 142 -2.03 -10.90 1.47
N PHE A 143 -2.60 -9.71 1.26
CA PHE A 143 -2.74 -8.67 2.28
C PHE A 143 -3.47 -9.16 3.52
N LEU A 144 -4.67 -9.74 3.38
CA LEU A 144 -5.41 -10.25 4.53
C LEU A 144 -4.68 -11.39 5.22
N GLY A 145 -4.00 -12.27 4.47
CA GLY A 145 -3.15 -13.31 5.04
C GLY A 145 -2.03 -12.73 5.91
N GLU A 146 -1.33 -11.71 5.43
CA GLU A 146 -0.29 -11.00 6.19
C GLU A 146 -0.86 -10.31 7.44
N MET A 147 -2.05 -9.71 7.35
CA MET A 147 -2.68 -9.06 8.52
C MET A 147 -3.11 -10.10 9.58
N ILE A 148 -3.60 -11.25 9.15
CA ILE A 148 -3.92 -12.37 10.06
C ILE A 148 -2.65 -12.90 10.72
N GLN A 149 -1.57 -13.07 9.96
CA GLN A 149 -0.29 -13.50 10.52
C GLN A 149 0.29 -12.47 11.48
N TRP A 150 0.22 -11.18 11.13
CA TRP A 150 0.68 -10.10 12.00
C TRP A 150 -0.03 -10.15 13.36
N GLU A 151 -1.36 -10.37 13.39
CA GLU A 151 -2.07 -10.45 14.67
C GLU A 151 -1.82 -11.73 15.47
N ASN A 152 -1.55 -12.85 14.81
CA ASN A 152 -1.35 -14.13 15.51
C ASN A 152 0.11 -14.37 15.92
N ASP A 153 1.07 -13.87 15.13
CA ASP A 153 2.47 -14.26 15.19
C ASP A 153 3.45 -13.10 15.43
N ALA A 154 2.99 -11.84 15.55
CA ALA A 154 3.88 -10.74 15.94
C ALA A 154 4.45 -10.99 17.34
N ARG A 155 5.74 -11.31 17.40
CA ARG A 155 6.50 -11.62 18.62
C ARG A 155 7.51 -10.53 18.98
N ASP A 156 7.33 -9.32 18.45
CA ASP A 156 8.25 -8.22 18.74
C ASP A 156 8.30 -7.97 20.25
N GLU A 157 9.50 -7.89 20.83
CA GLU A 157 9.69 -7.58 22.25
C GLU A 157 9.45 -6.07 22.49
N ILE A 158 8.19 -5.63 22.51
CA ILE A 158 7.83 -4.20 22.61
C ILE A 158 7.91 -3.68 24.07
N GLY A 159 8.44 -4.47 25.01
CA GLY A 159 8.35 -4.20 26.45
C GLY A 159 9.67 -3.91 27.18
N PHE A 160 10.83 -4.12 26.56
CA PHE A 160 12.14 -4.03 27.24
C PHE A 160 13.04 -2.95 26.63
N VAL A 161 12.71 -1.68 26.88
CA VAL A 161 13.66 -0.58 26.64
C VAL A 161 14.57 -0.47 27.85
N ARG A 162 15.86 -0.84 27.71
CA ARG A 162 16.87 -0.47 28.71
C ARG A 162 17.02 1.05 28.69
N HIS A 163 16.41 1.75 29.65
CA HIS A 163 16.79 3.12 29.95
C HIS A 163 18.27 3.11 30.42
N LYS A 164 19.14 3.76 29.64
CA LYS A 164 20.51 4.10 30.05
C LYS A 164 20.50 5.38 30.87
#